data_AF-A0A926ETE2-F1
#
_entry.id   AF-A0A926ETE2-F1
#
_cell.length_a   1.000
_cell.length_b   1.000
_cell.length_c   1.000
_cell.angle_alpha   90.00
_cell.angle_beta   90.00
_cell.angle_gamma   90.00
#
_symmetry.space_group_name_H-M   'P 1'
#
loop_
_entity.id
_entity.type
_entity.pdbx_description
1 polymer ?
#
loop_
_entity_poly.entity_id
_entity_poly.type
_entity_poly.pdbx_seq_one_letter_code
_entity_poly.pdbx_strand_id
1 'polypeptide(L)' 'MTRKGPLNPNAVKALEEMKLEIANEMGLGDGFNNLDPVENIFTAGAVGGQMTRNMVKMGQEELLKEKNKK' A
#
# COMPACT_ATOMS: atom_id res chain seq x y z
N MET A 1 15.40 -2.00 -18.73
CA MET A 1 14.82 -1.00 -17.80
C MET A 1 14.92 -1.57 -16.39
N THR A 2 15.62 -0.91 -15.47
CA THR A 2 15.65 -1.33 -14.06
C THR A 2 14.32 -0.97 -13.40
N ARG A 3 13.64 -1.97 -12.83
CA ARG A 3 12.37 -1.79 -12.12
C ARG A 3 12.64 -0.91 -10.89
N LYS A 4 12.01 0.26 -10.79
CA LYS A 4 12.13 1.11 -9.59
C LYS A 4 11.39 0.42 -8.44
N GLY A 5 12.14 0.00 -7.43
CA GLY A 5 11.59 -0.58 -6.21
C GLY A 5 11.14 0.49 -5.21
N PRO A 6 10.63 0.08 -4.04
CA PRO A 6 10.30 1.01 -2.95
C PRO A 6 11.51 1.83 -2.50
N LEU A 7 11.25 3.01 -1.93
CA LEU A 7 12.30 3.90 -1.38
C LEU A 7 13.20 3.19 -0.37
N ASN A 8 12.61 2.33 0.46
CA ASN A 8 13.35 1.43 1.34
C ASN A 8 13.23 -0.01 0.82
N PRO A 9 14.32 -0.65 0.37
CA PRO A 9 14.30 -2.03 -0.13
C PRO A 9 13.78 -3.05 0.88
N ASN A 10 13.95 -2.80 2.18
CA ASN A 10 13.48 -3.70 3.24
C ASN A 10 11.96 -3.62 3.45
N ALA A 11 11.28 -2.62 2.89
CA ALA A 11 9.84 -2.43 3.02
C ALA A 11 9.02 -3.32 2.07
N VAL A 12 9.64 -4.02 1.12
CA VAL A 12 8.94 -4.78 0.07
C VAL A 12 7.90 -5.74 0.64
N LYS A 13 8.26 -6.51 1.68
CA LYS A 13 7.34 -7.47 2.29
C LYS A 13 6.15 -6.80 2.96
N ALA A 14 6.39 -5.77 3.77
CA ALA A 14 5.34 -5.03 4.46
C ALA A 14 4.40 -4.30 3.49
N LEU A 15 4.93 -3.77 2.39
CA LEU A 15 4.12 -3.14 1.35
C LEU A 15 3.26 -4.16 0.59
N GLU A 16 3.77 -5.37 0.35
CA GLU A 16 3.00 -6.44 -0.27
C GLU A 16 1.87 -6.93 0.66
N GLU A 17 2.14 -7.07 1.96
CA GLU A 17 1.13 -7.40 2.97
C GLU A 17 0.03 -6.34 3.03
N MET A 18 0.39 -5.06 3.14
CA MET A 18 -0.58 -3.95 3.13
C MET A 18 -1.42 -3.91 1.85
N LYS A 19 -0.82 -4.18 0.69
CA LYS A 19 -1.53 -4.25 -0.59
C LYS A 19 -2.63 -5.32 -0.54
N LEU A 20 -2.31 -6.52 -0.04
CA LEU A 20 -3.25 -7.64 0.06
C LEU A 20 -4.34 -7.38 1.10
N GLU A 21 -3.98 -6.80 2.24
CA GLU A 21 -4.94 -6.39 3.28
C GLU A 21 -5.97 -5.40 2.71
N ILE A 22 -5.52 -4.33 2.05
CA ILE A 22 -6.41 -3.34 1.45
C ILE A 22 -7.25 -3.95 0.32
N ALA A 23 -6.66 -4.80 -0.52
CA ALA A 23 -7.41 -5.48 -1.57
C ALA A 23 -8.54 -6.36 -0.99
N ASN A 24 -8.26 -7.06 0.12
CA ASN A 24 -9.26 -7.83 0.85
C ASN A 24 -10.34 -6.95 1.48
N GLU A 25 -9.99 -5.81 2.10
CA GLU A 25 -10.95 -4.83 2.63
C GLU A 25 -11.85 -4.24 1.55
N MET A 26 -11.34 -4.12 0.32
CA MET A 26 -12.08 -3.64 -0.85
C MET A 26 -12.92 -4.73 -1.54
N GLY A 27 -12.92 -5.96 -1.02
CA GLY A 27 -13.68 -7.08 -1.58
C GLY A 27 -13.08 -7.70 -2.84
N LEU A 28 -11.82 -7.41 -3.16
CA LEU A 28 -11.10 -7.94 -4.33
C LEU A 28 -10.54 -9.35 -4.07
N GLY A 29 -10.39 -9.72 -2.79
CA GLY A 29 -9.97 -11.07 -2.37
C GLY A 29 -8.53 -11.43 -2.79
N ASP A 30 -8.18 -12.71 -2.57
CA ASP A 30 -6.88 -13.29 -2.94
C ASP A 30 -6.65 -13.32 -4.47
N GLY A 31 -7.70 -13.09 -5.26
CA GLY A 31 -7.66 -12.98 -6.72
C GLY A 31 -7.02 -11.70 -7.24
N PHE A 32 -6.71 -10.72 -6.37
CA PHE A 32 -6.17 -9.41 -6.77
C PHE A 32 -4.92 -9.51 -7.67
N ASN A 33 -4.03 -10.45 -7.39
CA ASN A 33 -2.81 -10.65 -8.18
C ASN A 33 -3.06 -11.30 -9.56
N ASN A 34 -4.25 -11.85 -9.78
CA ASN A 34 -4.65 -12.57 -10.98
C ASN A 34 -5.87 -11.93 -11.66
N LEU A 35 -6.16 -10.66 -11.39
CA LEU A 35 -7.28 -9.94 -12.00
C LEU A 35 -7.11 -9.85 -13.52
N ASP A 36 -8.24 -9.91 -14.22
CA ASP A 36 -8.28 -9.59 -15.65
C ASP A 36 -7.66 -8.19 -15.87
N PRO A 37 -6.87 -7.96 -16.94
CA PRO A 37 -6.24 -6.67 -17.19
C PRO A 37 -7.20 -5.48 -17.15
N VAL A 38 -8.46 -5.66 -17.56
CA VAL A 38 -9.49 -4.60 -17.53
C VAL A 38 -9.91 -4.29 -16.11
N GLU A 39 -10.15 -5.31 -15.28
CA GLU A 39 -10.49 -5.14 -13.86
C GLU A 39 -9.31 -4.55 -13.06
N ASN A 40 -8.08 -4.95 -13.41
CA ASN A 40 -6.84 -4.48 -12.80
C ASN A 40 -6.65 -2.96 -12.97
N ILE A 41 -6.99 -2.39 -14.14
CA ILE A 41 -6.80 -0.95 -14.43
C ILE A 41 -7.54 -0.06 -13.41
N PHE A 42 -8.76 -0.43 -13.02
CA PHE A 42 -9.57 0.37 -12.11
C PHE A 42 -9.30 0.05 -10.64
N THR A 43 -8.93 -1.18 -10.33
CA THR A 43 -8.76 -1.65 -8.95
C THR A 43 -7.36 -1.39 -8.39
N ALA A 44 -6.30 -1.58 -9.18
CA ALA A 44 -4.93 -1.39 -8.71
C ALA A 44 -4.61 0.07 -8.37
N GLY A 45 -5.17 1.03 -9.12
CA GLY A 45 -5.04 2.45 -8.80
C GLY A 45 -5.66 2.82 -7.46
N ALA A 46 -6.84 2.25 -7.16
CA ALA A 46 -7.53 2.50 -5.90
C ALA A 46 -6.79 1.89 -4.70
N VAL A 47 -6.32 0.64 -4.83
CA VAL A 47 -5.50 -0.03 -3.80
C VAL A 47 -4.21 0.75 -3.54
N GLY A 48 -3.46 1.10 -4.58
CA GLY A 48 -2.21 1.88 -4.45
C GLY A 48 -2.43 3.28 -3.85
N GLY A 49 -3.57 3.92 -4.17
CA GLY A 49 -3.98 5.18 -3.57
C GLY A 49 -4.25 5.06 -2.07
N GLN A 50 -4.96 4.00 -1.64
CA GLN A 50 -5.22 3.73 -0.23
C GLN A 50 -3.93 3.40 0.54
N MET A 51 -3.04 2.58 -0.04
CA MET A 51 -1.71 2.31 0.54
C MET A 51 -0.96 3.61 0.83
N THR A 52 -0.97 4.55 -0.12
CA THR A 52 -0.31 5.85 0.04
C THR A 52 -0.93 6.68 1.16
N ARG A 53 -2.27 6.72 1.25
CA ARG A 53 -2.98 7.42 2.33
C ARG A 53 -2.63 6.84 3.71
N ASN A 54 -2.61 5.52 3.83
CA ASN A 54 -2.27 4.83 5.07
C ASN A 54 -0.82 5.12 5.49
N MET A 55 0.13 5.07 4.55
CA MET A 55 1.53 5.40 4.83
C MET A 55 1.71 6.85 5.30
N VAL A 56 1.04 7.81 4.64
CA VAL A 56 1.10 9.23 5.05
C VAL A 56 0.52 9.42 6.45
N LYS A 57 -0.62 8.79 6.74
CA LYS A 57 -1.25 8.84 8.06
C LYS A 57 -0.32 8.30 9.15
N MET A 58 0.27 7.12 8.95
CA MET A 58 1.23 6.55 9.90
C MET A 58 2.44 7.48 10.13
N GLY A 59 2.98 8.06 9.06
CA GLY A 59 4.08 9.02 9.16
C GLY A 59 3.70 10.26 9.97
N GLN A 60 2.50 10.80 9.78
CA GLN A 60 1.99 11.94 10.55
C GLN A 60 1.82 11.58 12.04
N GLU A 61 1.28 10.40 12.34
CA GLU A 61 1.09 9.92 13.71
C GLU A 61 2.43 9.75 14.44
N GLU A 62 3.44 9.18 13.79
CA GLU A 62 4.78 9.04 14.37
C GLU A 62 5.43 10.40 14.64
N LEU A 63 5.33 11.36 13.71
CA LEU A 63 5.84 12.71 13.92
C LEU A 63 5.17 13.43 15.11
N LEU A 64 3.87 13.23 15.29
CA LEU A 64 3.14 13.78 16.44
C LEU A 64 3.57 13.12 17.75
N LYS A 65 3.78 11.79 17.77
CA LYS A 65 4.30 11.07 18.94
C LYS A 65 5.69 11.55 19.32
N GLU A 66 6.58 11.76 18.35
CA GLU A 66 7.92 12.31 18.60
C GLU A 66 7.86 13.71 19.19
N LYS A 67 6.97 14.58 18.68
CA LYS A 67 6.77 15.92 19.23
C LYS A 67 6.28 15.89 20.68
N ASN A 68 5.35 15.00 21.02
CA ASN A 68 4.76 14.91 22.36
C ASN A 68 5.66 14.21 23.40
N LYS A 69 6.77 13.59 22.98
CA LYS A 69 7.77 12.98 23.86
C LYS A 69 8.85 13.97 24.34
N LYS A 70 8.85 15.21 23.83
CA LYS A 70 9.71 16.31 24.27
C LYS A 70 8.95 17.23 25.22
#